data_AF-A0A563ADH3-F1
#
_entry.id   AF-A0A563ADH3-F1
#
_cell.length_a   1.000
_cell.length_b   1.000
_cell.length_c   1.000
_cell.angle_alpha   90.00
_cell.angle_beta   90.00
_cell.angle_gamma   90.00
#
_symmetry.space_group_name_H-M   'P 1'
#
loop_
_entity.id
_entity.type
_entity.pdbx_description
1 polymer ?
#
loop_
_entity_poly.entity_id
_entity_poly.type
_entity_poly.pdbx_seq_one_letter_code
_entity_poly.pdbx_strand_id
1 'polypeptide(L)'
;RIEERAFWVGDKRAIGLQNAGGKNDKDIWVTDENDGYDWFVNTAINQVGGQLKESEGQAQNSQDQSKDKKDKDKDKDKDKDKDKKGDTIVFALGVNDMAGGAKRYTDKLKELVADNGAWAKARKVLVVSVNPVLESKTQIKNADIEKFNNELKSGLSGSKKLEYIDVYTKFKKDIKETDFEDDGINYKSELNKKIYEFIRDGDPDRNKDECGEASTGLNGSIADVAKAMAAWENEDGGTCYAWGGGHVENKEHVEKLINAHFRGMENGVDCSGFVASVVYKATGYLKTFTTEAMPGIKAYQKVTDPQPGDIAWWKGHVEIYLGTNSDGTYHFAGSRNPGCGKNHGPSIVDRKDRHGVKPEFFRYVGTGAT
;
A
#
# COMPACT_ATOMS: atom_id res chain seq x y z
N ARG A 1 8.29 -3.32 -5.08
CA ARG A 1 6.94 -2.92 -5.56
C ARG A 1 6.65 -3.67 -6.86
N ILE A 2 7.50 -3.47 -7.84
CA ILE A 2 7.55 -4.24 -9.09
C ILE A 2 8.56 -5.37 -8.82
N GLU A 3 8.22 -6.62 -9.10
CA GLU A 3 9.10 -7.80 -8.92
C GLU A 3 9.38 -8.51 -10.26
N GLU A 4 8.45 -8.32 -11.19
CA GLU A 4 8.43 -8.74 -12.58
C GLU A 4 9.26 -7.82 -13.48
N ARG A 5 9.20 -8.07 -14.79
CA ARG A 5 9.78 -7.26 -15.85
C ARG A 5 9.03 -5.93 -16.01
N ALA A 6 9.79 -4.84 -16.18
CA ALA A 6 9.23 -3.49 -16.28
C ALA A 6 9.66 -2.79 -17.58
N PHE A 7 8.70 -2.15 -18.26
CA PHE A 7 8.98 -1.25 -19.38
C PHE A 7 8.95 0.19 -18.89
N TRP A 8 10.08 0.87 -18.90
CA TRP A 8 10.20 2.27 -18.50
C TRP A 8 10.06 3.16 -19.73
N VAL A 9 8.94 3.87 -19.82
CA VAL A 9 8.60 4.79 -20.90
C VAL A 9 8.77 6.21 -20.39
N GLY A 10 9.74 6.97 -20.90
CA GLY A 10 10.01 8.28 -20.32
C GLY A 10 10.89 9.21 -21.14
N ASP A 11 10.91 10.46 -20.71
CA ASP A 11 11.69 11.55 -21.30
C ASP A 11 13.14 11.54 -20.76
N LYS A 12 13.89 12.62 -21.00
CA LYS A 12 15.24 12.81 -20.44
C LYS A 12 15.37 12.51 -18.93
N ARG A 13 14.33 12.72 -18.12
CA ARG A 13 14.41 12.38 -16.70
C ARG A 13 14.45 10.88 -16.46
N ALA A 14 13.76 10.09 -17.28
CA ALA A 14 13.85 8.63 -17.23
C ALA A 14 15.23 8.14 -17.71
N ILE A 15 15.88 8.83 -18.65
CA ILE A 15 17.29 8.57 -19.00
C ILE A 15 18.20 8.82 -17.78
N GLY A 16 17.94 9.88 -17.01
CA GLY A 16 18.61 10.11 -15.73
C GLY A 16 18.48 8.94 -14.74
N LEU A 17 17.27 8.37 -14.61
CA LEU A 17 17.03 7.16 -13.80
C LEU A 17 17.80 5.94 -14.32
N GLN A 18 17.77 5.73 -15.64
CA GLN A 18 18.48 4.63 -16.31
C GLN A 18 19.98 4.68 -16.02
N ASN A 19 20.60 5.85 -16.20
CA ASN A 19 22.03 6.05 -16.02
C ASN A 19 22.48 5.89 -14.56
N ALA A 20 21.62 6.26 -13.61
CA ALA A 20 21.95 6.29 -12.18
C ALA A 20 21.73 4.96 -11.44
N GLY A 21 20.66 4.23 -11.77
CA GLY A 21 20.21 3.08 -10.99
C GLY A 21 19.55 1.95 -11.79
N GLY A 22 19.24 2.16 -13.07
CA GLY A 22 18.56 1.22 -13.96
C GLY A 22 19.38 -0.01 -14.38
N LYS A 23 19.98 -0.72 -13.42
CA LYS A 23 20.78 -1.94 -13.65
C LYS A 23 20.05 -3.24 -13.28
N ASN A 24 18.73 -3.17 -13.10
CA ASN A 24 17.91 -4.38 -12.98
C ASN A 24 17.83 -5.04 -14.36
N ASP A 25 18.22 -6.30 -14.46
CA ASP A 25 18.25 -7.08 -15.70
C ASP A 25 16.85 -7.32 -16.30
N LYS A 26 15.79 -7.08 -15.51
CA LYS A 26 14.39 -7.16 -15.92
C LYS A 26 13.82 -5.82 -16.40
N ASP A 27 14.61 -4.75 -16.47
CA ASP A 27 14.11 -3.44 -16.89
C ASP A 27 14.44 -3.16 -18.35
N ILE A 28 13.41 -2.83 -19.12
CA ILE A 28 13.49 -2.45 -20.52
C ILE A 28 13.19 -0.96 -20.60
N TRP A 29 14.16 -0.20 -21.11
CA TRP A 29 14.06 1.25 -21.22
C TRP A 29 13.63 1.64 -22.63
N VAL A 30 12.51 2.33 -22.72
CA VAL A 30 11.96 2.95 -23.93
C VAL A 30 11.98 4.44 -23.66
N THR A 31 13.09 5.08 -23.98
CA THR A 31 13.36 6.47 -23.61
C THR A 31 13.82 7.28 -24.80
N ASP A 32 13.46 8.56 -24.81
CA ASP A 32 13.97 9.54 -25.77
C ASP A 32 14.11 10.90 -25.06
N GLU A 33 15.24 11.57 -25.30
CA GLU A 33 15.68 12.73 -24.53
C GLU A 33 14.81 13.98 -24.78
N ASN A 34 14.38 14.17 -26.02
CA ASN A 34 13.75 15.43 -26.46
C ASN A 34 12.25 15.34 -26.65
N ASP A 35 11.67 14.19 -26.29
CA ASP A 35 10.42 13.76 -26.87
C ASP A 35 9.31 13.66 -25.82
N GLY A 36 8.12 14.09 -26.24
CA GLY A 36 6.93 14.24 -25.40
C GLY A 36 5.77 13.41 -25.94
N TYR A 37 4.57 13.98 -25.97
CA TYR A 37 3.37 13.21 -26.32
C TYR A 37 3.40 12.61 -27.73
N ASP A 38 3.94 13.33 -28.70
CA ASP A 38 3.88 12.90 -30.10
C ASP A 38 4.78 11.68 -30.35
N TRP A 39 5.97 11.65 -29.75
CA TRP A 39 6.83 10.46 -29.74
C TRP A 39 6.20 9.30 -28.99
N PHE A 40 5.57 9.57 -27.84
CA PHE A 40 4.87 8.53 -27.10
C PHE A 40 3.85 7.81 -27.98
N VAL A 41 3.03 8.58 -28.71
CA VAL A 41 2.00 8.04 -29.60
C VAL A 41 2.58 7.32 -30.80
N ASN A 42 3.57 7.92 -31.47
CA ASN A 42 4.06 7.40 -32.74
C ASN A 42 5.08 6.26 -32.60
N THR A 43 5.81 6.24 -31.48
CA THR A 43 6.99 5.37 -31.30
C THR A 43 6.84 4.47 -30.08
N ALA A 44 6.75 5.06 -28.88
CA ALA A 44 6.89 4.29 -27.64
C ALA A 44 5.78 3.24 -27.44
N ILE A 45 4.53 3.57 -27.79
CA ILE A 45 3.40 2.63 -27.72
C ILE A 45 3.69 1.35 -28.50
N ASN A 46 4.21 1.47 -29.72
CA ASN A 46 4.51 0.34 -30.61
C ASN A 46 5.71 -0.47 -30.11
N GLN A 47 6.76 0.20 -29.62
CA GLN A 47 7.96 -0.47 -29.09
C GLN A 47 7.64 -1.30 -27.83
N VAL A 48 6.80 -0.77 -26.94
CA VAL A 48 6.32 -1.51 -25.77
C VAL A 48 5.37 -2.63 -26.20
N GLY A 49 4.35 -2.31 -26.99
CA GLY A 49 3.33 -3.25 -27.43
C GLY A 49 3.89 -4.48 -28.15
N GLY A 50 4.93 -4.30 -28.96
CA GLY A 50 5.61 -5.40 -29.65
C GLY A 50 6.41 -6.34 -28.74
N GLN A 51 6.66 -5.96 -27.48
CA GLN A 51 7.48 -6.71 -26.54
C GLN A 51 6.73 -7.20 -25.30
N LEU A 52 5.49 -6.74 -25.07
CA LEU A 52 4.65 -7.17 -23.96
C LEU A 52 4.34 -8.66 -24.07
N LYS A 53 4.59 -9.40 -22.99
CA LYS A 53 4.18 -10.80 -22.87
C LYS A 53 2.71 -10.87 -22.42
N GLU A 54 1.94 -11.76 -23.01
CA GLU A 54 0.59 -12.09 -22.53
C GLU A 54 0.65 -12.70 -21.13
N SER A 55 -0.26 -12.30 -20.24
CA SER A 55 -0.48 -13.01 -19.00
C SER A 55 -1.05 -14.39 -19.33
N GLU A 56 -0.47 -15.46 -18.78
CA GLU A 56 -0.98 -16.83 -19.02
C GLU A 56 -2.41 -16.94 -18.47
N GLY A 57 -3.38 -16.88 -19.38
CA GLY A 57 -4.82 -16.87 -19.10
C GLY A 57 -5.71 -16.62 -20.33
N GLN A 58 -5.15 -16.18 -21.46
CA GLN A 58 -5.87 -16.03 -22.73
C GLN A 58 -5.16 -16.72 -23.90
N ALA A 59 -4.95 -18.03 -23.79
CA ALA A 59 -5.01 -18.93 -24.95
C ALA A 59 -6.14 -19.92 -24.63
N GLN A 60 -7.15 -20.17 -25.45
CA GLN A 60 -7.11 -20.40 -26.89
C GLN A 60 -8.42 -19.94 -27.53
N ASN A 61 -8.34 -19.37 -28.74
CA ASN A 61 -9.35 -19.63 -29.76
C ASN A 61 -8.64 -19.89 -31.08
N SER A 62 -7.93 -21.02 -31.12
CA SER A 62 -7.58 -21.69 -32.36
C SER A 62 -8.16 -23.08 -32.30
N GLN A 63 -8.89 -23.41 -33.36
CA GLN A 63 -9.61 -24.65 -33.57
C GLN A 63 -8.68 -25.85 -33.40
N ASP A 64 -9.06 -26.82 -32.57
CA ASP A 64 -9.00 -28.21 -33.00
C ASP A 64 -9.98 -29.09 -32.22
N GLN A 65 -10.70 -29.94 -32.95
CA GLN A 65 -11.64 -30.92 -32.43
C GLN A 65 -10.89 -32.17 -31.97
N SER A 66 -11.11 -32.64 -30.74
CA SER A 66 -11.26 -34.08 -30.40
C SER A 66 -11.25 -34.33 -28.89
N LYS A 67 -12.30 -35.02 -28.40
CA LYS A 67 -12.40 -36.08 -27.35
C LYS A 67 -11.26 -36.19 -26.32
N ASP A 68 -11.46 -36.38 -25.00
CA ASP A 68 -12.45 -37.16 -24.27
C ASP A 68 -12.54 -36.70 -22.79
N LYS A 69 -13.64 -37.08 -22.12
CA LYS A 69 -13.93 -36.87 -20.69
C LYS A 69 -13.07 -37.73 -19.76
N LYS A 70 -12.75 -37.15 -18.59
CA LYS A 70 -12.31 -37.68 -17.27
C LYS A 70 -10.92 -37.11 -16.92
N ASP A 71 -10.66 -36.45 -15.80
CA ASP A 71 -11.16 -36.58 -14.44
C ASP A 71 -11.42 -35.23 -13.76
N LYS A 72 -12.44 -35.20 -12.89
CA LYS A 72 -12.61 -34.16 -11.86
C LYS A 72 -11.75 -34.54 -10.65
N ASP A 73 -11.34 -33.53 -9.91
CA ASP A 73 -10.68 -33.58 -8.59
C ASP A 73 -9.15 -33.48 -8.60
N LYS A 74 -8.65 -32.24 -8.75
CA LYS A 74 -7.50 -31.64 -8.05
C LYS A 74 -7.16 -30.33 -8.74
N ASP A 75 -7.57 -29.20 -8.17
CA ASP A 75 -6.95 -27.87 -8.34
C ASP A 75 -7.87 -26.80 -7.73
N LYS A 76 -7.86 -26.69 -6.40
CA LYS A 76 -8.47 -25.55 -5.68
C LYS A 76 -7.44 -24.57 -5.11
N ASP A 77 -6.17 -24.72 -5.50
CA ASP A 77 -5.07 -23.84 -5.06
C ASP A 77 -4.48 -22.94 -6.19
N LYS A 78 -5.04 -22.97 -7.41
CA LYS A 78 -4.52 -22.19 -8.55
C LYS A 78 -5.05 -20.76 -8.72
N ASP A 79 -6.00 -20.31 -7.90
CA ASP A 79 -6.61 -18.99 -8.07
C ASP A 79 -5.89 -17.84 -7.33
N LYS A 80 -4.88 -18.12 -6.50
CA LYS A 80 -4.11 -17.07 -5.80
C LYS A 80 -2.92 -16.49 -6.59
N ASP A 81 -2.55 -17.08 -7.72
CA ASP A 81 -1.39 -16.65 -8.52
C ASP A 81 -1.77 -15.92 -9.82
N LYS A 82 -3.07 -15.77 -10.13
CA LYS A 82 -3.51 -15.12 -11.37
C LYS A 82 -3.25 -13.61 -11.41
N ASP A 83 -3.15 -12.95 -10.26
CA ASP A 83 -2.91 -11.49 -10.17
C ASP A 83 -1.41 -11.10 -10.32
N LYS A 84 -0.51 -12.08 -10.48
CA LYS A 84 0.94 -11.86 -10.59
C LYS A 84 1.54 -12.07 -11.97
N LYS A 85 0.73 -12.35 -13.01
CA LYS A 85 1.22 -12.62 -14.36
C LYS A 85 1.02 -11.41 -15.29
N GLY A 86 2.11 -10.87 -15.84
CA GLY A 86 2.12 -9.79 -16.83
C GLY A 86 3.24 -8.77 -16.55
N ASP A 87 3.70 -8.07 -17.58
CA ASP A 87 4.71 -7.02 -17.45
C ASP A 87 4.12 -5.76 -16.81
N THR A 88 4.91 -5.01 -16.04
CA THR A 88 4.52 -3.66 -15.60
C THR A 88 5.08 -2.61 -16.54
N ILE A 89 4.31 -1.55 -16.78
CA ILE A 89 4.79 -0.38 -17.53
C ILE A 89 4.94 0.77 -16.55
N VAL A 90 6.12 1.41 -16.53
CA VAL A 90 6.37 2.64 -15.78
C VAL A 90 6.37 3.79 -16.77
N PHE A 91 5.38 4.66 -16.66
CA PHE A 91 5.20 5.84 -17.50
C PHE A 91 5.71 7.07 -16.76
N ALA A 92 6.83 7.62 -17.23
CA ALA A 92 7.56 8.74 -16.64
C ALA A 92 7.81 9.86 -17.69
N LEU A 93 6.75 10.22 -18.42
CA LEU A 93 6.74 11.36 -19.34
C LEU A 93 6.01 12.55 -18.73
N GLY A 94 6.36 13.74 -19.21
CA GLY A 94 5.53 14.93 -19.03
C GLY A 94 6.31 16.23 -18.93
N VAL A 95 7.65 16.19 -18.74
CA VAL A 95 8.44 17.42 -18.54
C VAL A 95 8.35 18.36 -19.74
N ASN A 96 8.19 17.76 -20.92
CA ASN A 96 8.15 18.45 -22.21
C ASN A 96 6.73 18.89 -22.62
N ASP A 97 5.68 18.53 -21.86
CA ASP A 97 4.28 18.73 -22.24
C ASP A 97 3.43 19.39 -21.14
N MET A 98 4.00 20.36 -20.40
CA MET A 98 3.30 21.03 -19.28
C MET A 98 1.92 21.57 -19.66
N ALA A 99 1.80 22.14 -20.86
CA ALA A 99 0.54 22.70 -21.35
C ALA A 99 -0.34 21.62 -21.97
N GLY A 100 -1.37 21.17 -21.25
CA GLY A 100 -2.40 20.25 -21.75
C GLY A 100 -1.93 18.80 -21.96
N GLY A 101 -0.65 18.49 -21.72
CA GLY A 101 -0.12 17.14 -21.83
C GLY A 101 -0.79 16.16 -20.86
N ALA A 102 -1.08 16.57 -19.63
CA ALA A 102 -1.68 15.71 -18.61
C ALA A 102 -3.00 15.06 -19.11
N LYS A 103 -3.91 15.86 -19.66
CA LYS A 103 -5.14 15.33 -20.27
C LYS A 103 -4.85 14.40 -21.46
N ARG A 104 -3.99 14.82 -22.39
CA ARG A 104 -3.63 14.02 -23.57
C ARG A 104 -3.10 12.64 -23.16
N TYR A 105 -2.19 12.61 -22.17
CA TYR A 105 -1.62 11.39 -21.63
C TYR A 105 -2.66 10.52 -20.94
N THR A 106 -3.47 11.07 -20.03
CA THR A 106 -4.48 10.27 -19.32
C THR A 106 -5.54 9.67 -20.25
N ASP A 107 -6.00 10.43 -21.26
CA ASP A 107 -6.94 9.92 -22.27
C ASP A 107 -6.32 8.78 -23.07
N LYS A 108 -5.09 8.95 -23.57
CA LYS A 108 -4.40 7.93 -24.35
C LYS A 108 -4.06 6.70 -23.52
N LEU A 109 -3.62 6.86 -22.27
CA LEU A 109 -3.33 5.74 -21.38
C LEU A 109 -4.59 4.92 -21.09
N LYS A 110 -5.75 5.56 -20.88
CA LYS A 110 -7.04 4.87 -20.71
C LYS A 110 -7.43 4.06 -21.94
N GLU A 111 -7.26 4.63 -23.13
CA GLU A 111 -7.46 3.93 -24.40
C GLU A 111 -6.55 2.71 -24.52
N LEU A 112 -5.26 2.85 -24.17
CA LEU A 112 -4.28 1.78 -24.28
C LEU A 112 -4.52 0.61 -23.32
N VAL A 113 -5.08 0.86 -22.14
CA VAL A 113 -5.32 -0.19 -21.13
C VAL A 113 -6.72 -0.80 -21.19
N ALA A 114 -7.60 -0.30 -22.05
CA ALA A 114 -8.91 -0.92 -22.32
C ALA A 114 -8.73 -2.34 -22.90
N ASP A 115 -9.76 -3.20 -22.83
CA ASP A 115 -9.66 -4.64 -23.13
C ASP A 115 -9.05 -4.99 -24.51
N ASN A 116 -9.17 -4.09 -25.49
CA ASN A 116 -8.63 -4.23 -26.84
C ASN A 116 -7.45 -3.29 -27.14
N GLY A 117 -6.99 -2.54 -26.14
CA GLY A 117 -5.89 -1.59 -26.27
C GLY A 117 -4.52 -2.27 -26.35
N ALA A 118 -3.53 -1.57 -26.91
CA ALA A 118 -2.20 -2.13 -27.11
C ALA A 118 -1.52 -2.56 -25.79
N TRP A 119 -1.90 -1.96 -24.66
CA TRP A 119 -1.33 -2.22 -23.33
C TRP A 119 -2.32 -2.99 -22.41
N ALA A 120 -3.38 -3.57 -22.99
CA ALA A 120 -4.35 -4.43 -22.30
C ALA A 120 -3.73 -5.69 -21.67
N LYS A 121 -2.52 -6.07 -22.08
CA LYS A 121 -1.79 -7.26 -21.58
C LYS A 121 -0.90 -6.98 -20.37
N ALA A 122 -0.54 -5.71 -20.14
CA ALA A 122 0.26 -5.34 -18.98
C ALA A 122 -0.45 -5.73 -17.68
N ARG A 123 0.28 -6.06 -16.63
CA ARG A 123 -0.28 -6.24 -15.28
C ARG A 123 -0.80 -4.90 -14.76
N LYS A 124 0.04 -3.87 -14.83
CA LYS A 124 -0.25 -2.52 -14.37
C LYS A 124 0.53 -1.48 -15.15
N VAL A 125 0.02 -0.26 -15.19
CA VAL A 125 0.75 0.92 -15.66
C VAL A 125 0.90 1.88 -14.51
N LEU A 126 2.14 2.08 -14.06
CA LEU A 126 2.50 3.05 -13.03
C LEU A 126 2.80 4.39 -13.70
N VAL A 127 1.98 5.39 -13.43
CA VAL A 127 2.10 6.74 -14.00
C VAL A 127 2.77 7.63 -12.96
N VAL A 128 4.00 8.01 -13.24
CA VAL A 128 4.90 8.71 -12.32
C VAL A 128 4.71 10.22 -12.43
N SER A 129 4.58 10.89 -11.30
CA SER A 129 4.54 12.35 -11.23
C SER A 129 5.82 13.00 -11.78
N VAL A 130 5.68 14.17 -12.38
CA VAL A 130 6.78 15.04 -12.80
C VAL A 130 7.41 15.68 -11.55
N ASN A 131 8.70 15.50 -11.29
CA ASN A 131 9.41 16.08 -10.14
C ASN A 131 9.82 17.56 -10.34
N PRO A 132 10.14 18.31 -9.26
CA PRO A 132 10.51 19.73 -9.32
C PRO A 132 11.70 20.06 -10.22
N VAL A 133 11.73 21.28 -10.75
CA VAL A 133 12.85 21.83 -11.52
C VAL A 133 13.54 22.97 -10.76
N LEU A 134 14.80 23.22 -11.10
CA LEU A 134 15.52 24.39 -10.64
C LEU A 134 15.17 25.59 -11.54
N GLU A 135 14.17 26.36 -11.14
CA GLU A 135 13.58 27.43 -11.97
C GLU A 135 14.55 28.52 -12.40
N SER A 136 15.69 28.67 -11.71
CA SER A 136 16.75 29.61 -12.09
C SER A 136 17.53 29.15 -13.33
N LYS A 137 17.45 27.87 -13.70
CA LYS A 137 18.16 27.26 -14.84
C LYS A 137 17.24 26.76 -15.95
N THR A 138 15.91 26.82 -15.78
CA THR A 138 14.93 26.37 -16.80
C THR A 138 13.74 27.32 -16.97
N GLN A 139 13.09 27.24 -18.12
CA GLN A 139 11.84 27.97 -18.41
C GLN A 139 10.61 27.33 -17.75
N ILE A 140 10.67 26.04 -17.40
CA ILE A 140 9.59 25.32 -16.75
C ILE A 140 9.43 25.83 -15.32
N LYS A 141 8.17 26.03 -14.86
CA LYS A 141 7.86 26.46 -13.49
C LYS A 141 7.30 25.31 -12.67
N ASN A 142 7.68 25.26 -11.39
CA ASN A 142 7.17 24.25 -10.47
C ASN A 142 5.65 24.38 -10.26
N ALA A 143 5.09 25.57 -10.39
CA ALA A 143 3.65 25.78 -10.39
C ALA A 143 2.94 25.06 -11.57
N ASP A 144 3.55 25.06 -12.75
CA ASP A 144 3.01 24.34 -13.91
C ASP A 144 3.11 22.81 -13.70
N ILE A 145 4.20 22.36 -13.08
CA ILE A 145 4.40 20.96 -12.70
C ILE A 145 3.34 20.51 -11.68
N GLU A 146 3.05 21.31 -10.66
CA GLU A 146 2.01 21.02 -9.67
C GLU A 146 0.64 20.91 -10.34
N LYS A 147 0.31 21.84 -11.24
CA LYS A 147 -0.93 21.79 -12.02
C LYS A 147 -1.00 20.54 -12.89
N PHE A 148 0.07 20.24 -13.63
CA PHE A 148 0.19 19.06 -14.48
C PHE A 148 -0.03 17.77 -13.67
N ASN A 149 0.65 17.63 -12.54
CA ASN A 149 0.55 16.46 -11.67
C ASN A 149 -0.85 16.28 -11.08
N ASN A 150 -1.49 17.36 -10.65
CA ASN A 150 -2.87 17.34 -10.15
C ASN A 150 -3.86 16.89 -11.24
N GLU A 151 -3.68 17.40 -12.47
CA GLU A 151 -4.50 17.01 -13.61
C GLU A 151 -4.23 15.55 -14.03
N LEU A 152 -2.96 15.11 -14.03
CA LEU A 152 -2.57 13.73 -14.31
C LEU A 152 -3.21 12.78 -13.29
N LYS A 153 -3.05 13.05 -11.98
CA LYS A 153 -3.64 12.24 -10.90
C LYS A 153 -5.15 12.15 -11.00
N SER A 154 -5.82 13.29 -11.22
CA SER A 154 -7.29 13.34 -11.35
C SER A 154 -7.76 12.60 -12.59
N GLY A 155 -7.06 12.76 -13.71
CA GLY A 155 -7.37 12.13 -14.99
C GLY A 155 -7.24 10.61 -14.95
N LEU A 156 -6.43 10.02 -14.07
CA LEU A 156 -6.27 8.56 -13.96
C LEU A 156 -7.32 7.88 -13.07
N SER A 157 -8.12 8.66 -12.32
CA SER A 157 -9.13 8.13 -11.41
C SER A 157 -10.12 7.18 -12.10
N GLY A 158 -10.58 6.17 -11.36
CA GLY A 158 -11.54 5.17 -11.84
C GLY A 158 -10.94 4.02 -12.66
N SER A 159 -9.65 4.06 -13.04
CA SER A 159 -8.98 2.92 -13.66
C SER A 159 -8.37 1.98 -12.62
N LYS A 160 -8.62 0.68 -12.74
CA LYS A 160 -7.96 -0.35 -11.91
C LYS A 160 -6.53 -0.65 -12.36
N LYS A 161 -6.20 -0.31 -13.61
CA LYS A 161 -4.93 -0.68 -14.27
C LYS A 161 -3.89 0.43 -14.26
N LEU A 162 -4.34 1.68 -14.19
CA LEU A 162 -3.48 2.85 -14.07
C LEU A 162 -3.31 3.20 -12.59
N GLU A 163 -2.08 3.31 -12.12
CA GLU A 163 -1.77 3.74 -10.75
C GLU A 163 -0.88 4.98 -10.78
N TYR A 164 -1.29 6.04 -10.09
CA TYR A 164 -0.49 7.24 -9.94
C TYR A 164 0.57 7.06 -8.84
N ILE A 165 1.83 7.37 -9.15
CA ILE A 165 2.97 7.31 -8.21
C ILE A 165 3.46 8.73 -7.94
N ASP A 166 3.22 9.20 -6.71
CA ASP A 166 3.50 10.57 -6.27
C ASP A 166 4.95 10.74 -5.76
N VAL A 167 5.89 10.70 -6.70
CA VAL A 167 7.32 10.95 -6.43
C VAL A 167 7.55 12.44 -6.11
N TYR A 168 6.74 13.33 -6.69
CA TYR A 168 6.84 14.77 -6.49
C TYR A 168 6.69 15.13 -5.02
N THR A 169 5.57 14.72 -4.39
CA THR A 169 5.33 15.05 -2.98
C THR A 169 6.34 14.35 -2.06
N LYS A 170 6.74 13.12 -2.39
CA LYS A 170 7.73 12.36 -1.60
C LYS A 170 9.07 13.08 -1.53
N PHE A 171 9.61 13.51 -2.67
CA PHE A 171 10.98 14.02 -2.73
C PHE A 171 11.09 15.55 -2.69
N LYS A 172 10.01 16.31 -2.93
CA LYS A 172 10.07 17.78 -3.06
C LYS A 172 10.80 18.48 -1.92
N LYS A 173 10.66 18.01 -0.67
CA LYS A 173 11.31 18.62 0.50
C LYS A 173 12.80 18.31 0.62
N ASP A 174 13.23 17.20 0.03
CA ASP A 174 14.61 16.70 0.13
C ASP A 174 15.50 17.17 -1.03
N ILE A 175 14.89 17.63 -2.12
CA ILE A 175 15.60 18.14 -3.31
C ILE A 175 16.23 19.49 -2.99
N LYS A 176 17.55 19.58 -3.16
CA LYS A 176 18.34 20.79 -3.00
C LYS A 176 18.80 21.30 -4.36
N GLU A 177 19.12 22.60 -4.44
CA GLU A 177 19.69 23.18 -5.67
C GLU A 177 20.95 22.45 -6.15
N THR A 178 21.72 21.88 -5.20
CA THR A 178 22.93 21.10 -5.49
C THR A 178 22.67 19.74 -6.12
N ASP A 179 21.42 19.26 -6.13
CA ASP A 179 21.04 17.96 -6.67
C ASP A 179 20.71 17.99 -8.16
N PHE A 180 20.67 19.19 -8.75
CA PHE A 180 20.42 19.38 -10.18
C PHE A 180 21.73 19.37 -10.98
N GLU A 181 21.62 18.90 -12.22
CA GLU A 181 22.59 19.17 -13.27
C GLU A 181 22.44 20.62 -13.79
N ASP A 182 23.31 21.01 -14.71
CA ASP A 182 23.35 22.39 -15.21
C ASP A 182 22.13 22.82 -16.05
N ASP A 183 21.33 21.88 -16.53
CA ASP A 183 20.08 22.20 -17.25
C ASP A 183 18.90 22.52 -16.32
N GLY A 184 19.06 22.34 -15.01
CA GLY A 184 18.02 22.56 -14.00
C GLY A 184 16.82 21.61 -14.08
N ILE A 185 16.89 20.56 -14.91
CA ILE A 185 15.80 19.59 -15.09
C ILE A 185 16.27 18.19 -14.70
N ASN A 186 17.46 17.82 -15.13
CA ASN A 186 18.08 16.54 -14.75
C ASN A 186 18.65 16.62 -13.34
N TYR A 187 18.57 15.51 -12.62
CA TYR A 187 19.22 15.36 -11.33
C TYR A 187 20.55 14.64 -11.46
N LYS A 188 21.40 14.83 -10.45
CA LYS A 188 22.60 14.04 -10.25
C LYS A 188 22.26 12.58 -9.94
N SER A 189 23.23 11.72 -10.21
CA SER A 189 23.09 10.26 -10.08
C SER A 189 22.52 9.81 -8.73
N GLU A 190 22.94 10.40 -7.60
CA GLU A 190 22.47 9.98 -6.27
C GLU A 190 20.96 10.16 -6.07
N LEU A 191 20.40 11.29 -6.51
CA LEU A 191 18.96 11.54 -6.39
C LEU A 191 18.17 10.70 -7.39
N ASN A 192 18.64 10.56 -8.64
CA ASN A 192 18.02 9.70 -9.64
C ASN A 192 17.96 8.23 -9.18
N LYS A 193 19.02 7.73 -8.54
CA LYS A 193 19.05 6.38 -7.97
C LYS A 193 17.95 6.18 -6.92
N LYS A 194 17.79 7.12 -5.98
CA LYS A 194 16.74 7.06 -4.95
C LYS A 194 15.33 7.08 -5.54
N ILE A 195 15.11 7.92 -6.55
CA ILE A 195 13.81 8.00 -7.25
C ILE A 195 13.52 6.69 -7.98
N TYR A 196 14.51 6.14 -8.69
CA TYR A 196 14.38 4.86 -9.38
C TYR A 196 14.03 3.72 -8.40
N GLU A 197 14.77 3.61 -7.30
CA GLU A 197 14.52 2.62 -6.24
C GLU A 197 13.11 2.79 -5.65
N PHE A 198 12.68 4.02 -5.37
CA PHE A 198 11.32 4.30 -4.88
C PHE A 198 10.22 3.82 -5.85
N ILE A 199 10.40 4.03 -7.16
CA ILE A 199 9.42 3.60 -8.16
C ILE A 199 9.44 2.08 -8.34
N ARG A 200 10.64 1.48 -8.41
CA ARG A 200 10.84 0.05 -8.70
C ARG A 200 10.55 -0.82 -7.49
N ASP A 201 11.21 -0.52 -6.39
CA ASP A 201 11.19 -1.31 -5.16
C ASP A 201 10.07 -0.84 -4.23
N GLY A 202 9.49 0.34 -4.50
CA GLY A 202 8.60 1.01 -3.57
C GLY A 202 9.41 1.89 -2.64
N ASP A 203 8.73 2.64 -1.78
CA ASP A 203 9.43 3.44 -0.79
C ASP A 203 10.39 2.55 0.02
N PRO A 204 11.72 2.78 0.00
CA PRO A 204 12.62 2.08 0.92
C PRO A 204 12.25 2.41 2.38
N ASP A 205 11.53 3.54 2.58
CA ASP A 205 10.93 3.92 3.84
C ASP A 205 9.55 3.28 4.09
N ARG A 206 9.00 2.48 3.16
CA ARG A 206 7.82 1.62 3.41
C ARG A 206 8.05 0.67 4.59
N ASN A 207 9.34 0.38 4.85
CA ASN A 207 9.85 -0.37 5.98
C ASN A 207 10.92 0.39 6.79
N LYS A 208 11.25 1.67 6.48
CA LYS A 208 11.97 2.47 7.50
C LYS A 208 10.93 2.92 8.51
N ASP A 209 11.22 2.53 9.72
CA ASP A 209 11.15 3.32 10.95
C ASP A 209 11.19 4.85 10.70
N GLU A 210 10.11 5.45 10.19
CA GLU A 210 9.84 6.89 10.32
C GLU A 210 9.33 7.24 11.74
N CYS A 211 9.26 6.25 12.63
CA CYS A 211 9.05 6.40 14.06
C CYS A 211 10.05 5.47 14.73
N GLY A 212 11.11 6.01 15.35
CA GLY A 212 12.16 5.18 15.96
C GLY A 212 11.61 4.07 16.88
N GLU A 213 12.24 2.90 16.81
CA GLU A 213 12.12 1.78 17.77
C GLU A 213 10.72 1.16 17.97
N ALA A 214 9.80 1.25 17.00
CA ALA A 214 8.39 0.98 17.28
C ALA A 214 7.96 -0.51 17.35
N SER A 215 8.69 -1.46 16.76
CA SER A 215 8.38 -2.90 16.91
C SER A 215 9.22 -3.60 17.99
N THR A 216 10.39 -3.06 18.30
CA THR A 216 11.32 -3.59 19.32
C THR A 216 10.95 -3.15 20.73
N GLY A 217 10.28 -2.00 20.87
CA GLY A 217 9.79 -1.47 22.15
C GLY A 217 8.44 -2.04 22.63
N LEU A 218 7.66 -2.68 21.75
CA LEU A 218 6.39 -3.33 22.13
C LEU A 218 6.67 -4.68 22.82
N ASN A 219 6.83 -4.63 24.14
CA ASN A 219 7.03 -5.79 24.99
C ASN A 219 6.19 -5.66 26.27
N GLY A 220 6.16 -6.74 27.05
CA GLY A 220 5.39 -6.80 28.30
C GLY A 220 4.04 -7.48 28.14
N SER A 221 3.12 -7.18 29.06
CA SER A 221 1.81 -7.84 29.10
C SER A 221 0.94 -7.44 27.90
N ILE A 222 -0.10 -8.23 27.62
CA ILE A 222 -1.11 -7.87 26.60
C ILE A 222 -1.69 -6.47 26.88
N ALA A 223 -1.87 -6.10 28.15
CA ALA A 223 -2.35 -4.77 28.54
C ALA A 223 -1.37 -3.65 28.20
N ASP A 224 -0.07 -3.87 28.42
CA ASP A 224 0.97 -2.86 28.17
C ASP A 224 1.12 -2.61 26.67
N VAL A 225 1.18 -3.69 25.89
CA VAL A 225 1.20 -3.61 24.42
C VAL A 225 -0.06 -2.93 23.90
N ALA A 226 -1.24 -3.27 24.42
CA ALA A 226 -2.50 -2.64 23.99
C ALA A 226 -2.53 -1.13 24.28
N LYS A 227 -2.05 -0.71 25.47
CA LYS A 227 -1.93 0.71 25.83
C LYS A 227 -0.97 1.45 24.90
N ALA A 228 0.20 0.87 24.64
CA ALA A 228 1.19 1.45 23.75
C ALA A 228 0.63 1.63 22.33
N MET A 229 -0.01 0.60 21.77
CA MET A 229 -0.58 0.64 20.42
C MET A 229 -1.80 1.57 20.32
N ALA A 230 -2.59 1.72 21.38
CA ALA A 230 -3.71 2.67 21.41
C ALA A 230 -3.24 4.13 21.54
N ALA A 231 -2.06 4.38 22.09
CA ALA A 231 -1.51 5.74 22.24
C ALA A 231 -1.17 6.39 20.87
N TRP A 232 -0.99 5.58 19.82
CA TRP A 232 -0.72 6.05 18.45
C TRP A 232 -1.81 6.97 17.87
N GLU A 233 -3.03 6.93 18.40
CA GLU A 233 -4.09 7.89 18.04
C GLU A 233 -3.67 9.36 18.23
N ASN A 234 -2.80 9.61 19.22
CA ASN A 234 -2.35 10.96 19.57
C ASN A 234 -1.21 11.47 18.69
N GLU A 235 -0.63 10.61 17.85
CA GLU A 235 0.43 11.01 16.95
C GLU A 235 -0.11 11.83 15.77
N ASP A 236 0.75 12.65 15.18
CA ASP A 236 0.35 13.49 14.04
C ASP A 236 0.00 12.64 12.82
N GLY A 237 -1.14 12.97 12.21
CA GLY A 237 -1.77 12.18 11.14
C GLY A 237 -2.86 11.22 11.61
N GLY A 238 -2.82 10.77 12.88
CA GLY A 238 -3.77 9.80 13.43
C GLY A 238 -3.72 8.43 12.77
N THR A 239 -4.51 7.49 13.27
CA THR A 239 -4.54 6.08 12.81
C THR A 239 -5.74 5.83 11.87
N CYS A 240 -5.91 4.60 11.39
CA CYS A 240 -7.05 4.20 10.56
C CYS A 240 -7.76 2.95 11.11
N TYR A 241 -9.10 3.00 11.18
CA TYR A 241 -9.95 1.82 11.36
C TYR A 241 -10.51 1.36 10.02
N ALA A 242 -10.30 0.09 9.70
CA ALA A 242 -10.99 -0.58 8.62
C ALA A 242 -12.22 -1.30 9.17
N TRP A 243 -13.40 -1.10 8.59
CA TRP A 243 -14.61 -1.77 9.04
C TRP A 243 -14.86 -3.05 8.25
N GLY A 244 -14.64 -4.20 8.90
CA GLY A 244 -14.79 -5.51 8.29
C GLY A 244 -13.70 -5.81 7.24
N GLY A 245 -12.99 -6.92 7.41
CA GLY A 245 -11.92 -7.30 6.47
C GLY A 245 -10.58 -6.60 6.70
N GLY A 246 -10.47 -5.74 7.72
CA GLY A 246 -9.20 -5.23 8.25
C GLY A 246 -8.48 -6.27 9.13
N HIS A 247 -8.62 -7.55 8.79
CA HIS A 247 -8.00 -8.65 9.49
C HIS A 247 -6.53 -8.73 9.10
N VAL A 248 -5.72 -9.13 10.07
CA VAL A 248 -4.34 -9.50 9.78
C VAL A 248 -4.31 -10.87 9.10
N GLU A 249 -3.28 -11.17 8.32
CA GLU A 249 -3.22 -12.41 7.53
C GLU A 249 -2.13 -13.37 8.02
N ASN A 250 -0.94 -12.83 8.26
CA ASN A 250 0.25 -13.55 8.66
C ASN A 250 1.16 -12.60 9.47
N LYS A 251 2.28 -13.13 10.00
CA LYS A 251 3.20 -12.35 10.86
C LYS A 251 3.77 -11.14 10.14
N GLU A 252 4.21 -11.30 8.89
CA GLU A 252 4.77 -10.20 8.10
C GLU A 252 3.75 -9.07 7.86
N HIS A 253 2.49 -9.43 7.60
CA HIS A 253 1.40 -8.46 7.48
C HIS A 253 1.20 -7.71 8.81
N VAL A 254 1.14 -8.41 9.94
CA VAL A 254 1.01 -7.77 11.26
C VAL A 254 2.17 -6.81 11.53
N GLU A 255 3.40 -7.25 11.29
CA GLU A 255 4.60 -6.43 11.46
C GLU A 255 4.55 -5.17 10.59
N LYS A 256 4.14 -5.31 9.32
CA LYS A 256 3.94 -4.16 8.42
C LYS A 256 2.93 -3.17 8.99
N LEU A 257 1.77 -3.64 9.45
CA LEU A 257 0.73 -2.77 10.01
C LEU A 257 1.19 -2.05 11.28
N ILE A 258 1.92 -2.78 12.14
CA ILE A 258 2.49 -2.25 13.38
C ILE A 258 3.55 -1.21 13.08
N ASN A 259 4.48 -1.47 12.16
CA ASN A 259 5.51 -0.49 11.79
C ASN A 259 4.90 0.77 11.18
N ALA A 260 3.73 0.66 10.55
CA ALA A 260 2.98 1.79 10.04
C ALA A 260 2.11 2.49 11.10
N HIS A 261 2.12 2.05 12.36
CA HIS A 261 1.20 2.48 13.43
C HIS A 261 -0.28 2.50 12.98
N PHE A 262 -0.67 1.57 12.08
CA PHE A 262 -1.98 1.53 11.44
C PHE A 262 -2.40 2.81 10.70
N ARG A 263 -1.43 3.58 10.19
CA ARG A 263 -1.68 4.83 9.45
C ARG A 263 -1.90 4.57 7.95
N GLY A 264 -2.82 5.31 7.36
CA GLY A 264 -3.20 5.15 5.95
C GLY A 264 -4.27 4.07 5.74
N MET A 265 -5.10 4.25 4.70
CA MET A 265 -6.24 3.36 4.45
C MET A 265 -5.82 1.91 4.20
N GLU A 266 -4.64 1.70 3.61
CA GLU A 266 -4.07 0.39 3.30
C GLU A 266 -3.43 -0.31 4.50
N ASN A 267 -3.30 0.38 5.64
CA ASN A 267 -2.80 -0.18 6.89
C ASN A 267 -3.81 -0.08 8.04
N GLY A 268 -5.06 0.30 7.74
CA GLY A 268 -6.12 0.34 8.72
C GLY A 268 -6.45 -1.06 9.25
N VAL A 269 -6.82 -1.12 10.53
CA VAL A 269 -7.09 -2.38 11.22
C VAL A 269 -8.50 -2.39 11.80
N ASP A 270 -9.18 -3.53 11.71
CA ASP A 270 -10.46 -3.72 12.38
C ASP A 270 -10.30 -4.10 13.86
N CYS A 271 -11.41 -4.26 14.60
CA CYS A 271 -11.36 -4.53 16.03
C CYS A 271 -10.63 -5.85 16.35
N SER A 272 -10.94 -6.91 15.59
CA SER A 272 -10.30 -8.21 15.69
C SER A 272 -8.84 -8.21 15.23
N GLY A 273 -8.50 -7.46 14.18
CA GLY A 273 -7.13 -7.30 13.70
C GLY A 273 -6.27 -6.57 14.72
N PHE A 274 -6.83 -5.59 15.43
CA PHE A 274 -6.14 -4.89 16.51
C PHE A 274 -5.83 -5.87 17.66
N VAL A 275 -6.84 -6.61 18.15
CA VAL A 275 -6.65 -7.60 19.21
C VAL A 275 -5.65 -8.68 18.80
N ALA A 276 -5.74 -9.21 17.58
CA ALA A 276 -4.80 -10.20 17.06
C ALA A 276 -3.36 -9.66 17.00
N SER A 277 -3.17 -8.40 16.62
CA SER A 277 -1.85 -7.74 16.58
C SER A 277 -1.26 -7.56 17.98
N VAL A 278 -2.06 -7.12 18.95
CA VAL A 278 -1.64 -6.98 20.35
C VAL A 278 -1.22 -8.33 20.93
N VAL A 279 -2.07 -9.36 20.79
CA VAL A 279 -1.76 -10.70 21.33
C VAL A 279 -0.52 -11.28 20.67
N TYR A 280 -0.36 -11.10 19.36
CA TYR A 280 0.83 -11.53 18.64
C TYR A 280 2.09 -10.84 19.18
N LYS A 281 2.06 -9.52 19.40
CA LYS A 281 3.22 -8.81 19.94
C LYS A 281 3.57 -9.20 21.37
N ALA A 282 2.56 -9.35 22.23
CA ALA A 282 2.81 -9.71 23.62
C ALA A 282 3.27 -11.17 23.80
N THR A 283 2.79 -12.09 22.95
CA THR A 283 2.90 -13.55 23.24
C THR A 283 3.56 -14.36 22.11
N GLY A 284 3.72 -13.78 20.93
CA GLY A 284 4.14 -14.48 19.70
C GLY A 284 3.03 -15.30 19.03
N TYR A 285 1.85 -15.42 19.65
CA TYR A 285 0.71 -16.15 19.09
C TYR A 285 -0.10 -15.28 18.13
N LEU A 286 -0.11 -15.66 16.85
CA LEU A 286 -0.95 -15.03 15.85
C LEU A 286 -2.11 -15.95 15.47
N LYS A 287 -3.33 -15.50 15.72
CA LYS A 287 -4.54 -16.12 15.19
C LYS A 287 -5.49 -15.05 14.68
N THR A 288 -5.86 -15.18 13.43
CA THR A 288 -6.87 -14.35 12.79
C THR A 288 -8.24 -14.91 13.12
N PHE A 289 -9.21 -14.03 13.38
CA PHE A 289 -10.56 -14.43 13.76
C PHE A 289 -11.58 -13.36 13.43
N THR A 290 -12.80 -13.79 13.16
CA THR A 290 -13.98 -12.92 13.24
C THR A 290 -14.45 -12.86 14.69
N THR A 291 -15.13 -11.77 15.06
CA THR A 291 -15.62 -11.61 16.43
C THR A 291 -16.55 -12.76 16.82
N GLU A 292 -17.40 -13.24 15.92
CA GLU A 292 -18.33 -14.35 16.13
C GLU A 292 -17.62 -15.68 16.36
N ALA A 293 -16.46 -15.90 15.73
CA ALA A 293 -15.69 -17.12 15.86
C ALA A 293 -14.83 -17.15 17.14
N MET A 294 -14.53 -15.98 17.71
CA MET A 294 -13.59 -15.85 18.82
C MET A 294 -13.92 -16.72 20.05
N PRO A 295 -15.19 -16.80 20.54
CA PRO A 295 -15.52 -17.63 21.69
C PRO A 295 -15.25 -19.13 21.51
N GLY A 296 -15.13 -19.60 20.26
CA GLY A 296 -14.81 -20.99 19.93
C GLY A 296 -13.31 -21.30 19.80
N ILE A 297 -12.43 -20.30 19.93
CA ILE A 297 -11.00 -20.48 19.78
C ILE A 297 -10.40 -20.98 21.10
N LYS A 298 -9.80 -22.17 21.07
CA LYS A 298 -9.25 -22.84 22.26
C LYS A 298 -8.23 -22.02 23.08
N ALA A 299 -7.53 -21.09 22.43
CA ALA A 299 -6.55 -20.23 23.08
C ALA A 299 -7.19 -19.12 23.93
N TYR A 300 -8.49 -18.88 23.81
CA TYR A 300 -9.24 -17.87 24.56
C TYR A 300 -10.28 -18.54 25.45
N GLN A 301 -10.13 -18.41 26.77
CA GLN A 301 -11.03 -19.01 27.75
C GLN A 301 -11.93 -17.95 28.39
N LYS A 302 -13.23 -18.20 28.44
CA LYS A 302 -14.18 -17.30 29.10
C LYS A 302 -13.88 -17.18 30.60
N VAL A 303 -13.90 -15.96 31.12
CA VAL A 303 -13.66 -15.63 32.53
C VAL A 303 -14.76 -14.72 33.08
N THR A 304 -14.98 -14.77 34.40
CA THR A 304 -15.94 -13.90 35.12
C THR A 304 -15.26 -12.82 35.95
N ASP A 305 -13.95 -12.94 36.18
CA ASP A 305 -13.11 -11.97 36.89
C ASP A 305 -12.02 -11.46 35.93
N PRO A 306 -12.32 -10.40 35.16
CA PRO A 306 -11.42 -9.92 34.13
C PRO A 306 -10.21 -9.22 34.74
N GLN A 307 -9.03 -9.51 34.18
CA GLN A 307 -7.75 -8.91 34.53
C GLN A 307 -7.20 -8.13 33.33
N PRO A 308 -6.44 -7.03 33.54
CA PRO A 308 -5.85 -6.29 32.44
C PRO A 308 -5.14 -7.20 31.44
N GLY A 309 -5.48 -7.07 30.15
CA GLY A 309 -5.02 -7.96 29.08
C GLY A 309 -6.07 -8.97 28.60
N ASP A 310 -7.12 -9.21 29.39
CA ASP A 310 -8.26 -9.99 28.93
C ASP A 310 -9.00 -9.25 27.80
N ILE A 311 -9.72 -10.00 26.97
CA ILE A 311 -10.44 -9.49 25.81
C ILE A 311 -11.91 -9.33 26.20
N ALA A 312 -12.41 -8.10 26.13
CA ALA A 312 -13.82 -7.80 26.19
C ALA A 312 -14.48 -8.09 24.85
N TRP A 313 -15.51 -8.92 24.87
CA TRP A 313 -16.17 -9.44 23.70
C TRP A 313 -17.64 -9.06 23.69
N TRP A 314 -18.09 -8.56 22.54
CA TRP A 314 -19.48 -8.42 22.16
C TRP A 314 -19.68 -9.12 20.81
N LYS A 315 -20.92 -9.51 20.52
CA LYS A 315 -21.25 -9.93 19.16
C LYS A 315 -20.97 -8.76 18.19
N GLY A 316 -20.03 -8.94 17.27
CA GLY A 316 -19.62 -7.92 16.31
C GLY A 316 -18.50 -6.96 16.77
N HIS A 317 -17.91 -7.12 17.96
CA HIS A 317 -16.80 -6.25 18.41
C HIS A 317 -15.95 -6.84 19.53
N VAL A 318 -14.66 -6.49 19.55
CA VAL A 318 -13.72 -6.90 20.60
C VAL A 318 -12.79 -5.75 20.97
N GLU A 319 -12.40 -5.68 22.24
CA GLU A 319 -11.47 -4.69 22.80
C GLU A 319 -10.59 -5.38 23.86
N ILE A 320 -9.41 -4.82 24.16
CA ILE A 320 -8.56 -5.27 25.27
C ILE A 320 -8.98 -4.54 26.55
N TYR A 321 -9.30 -5.29 27.61
CA TYR A 321 -9.58 -4.78 28.94
C TYR A 321 -8.30 -4.30 29.63
N LEU A 322 -8.30 -3.07 30.13
CA LEU A 322 -7.17 -2.44 30.80
C LEU A 322 -7.41 -2.20 32.30
N GLY A 323 -8.65 -2.35 32.76
CA GLY A 323 -9.05 -2.13 34.14
C GLY A 323 -10.47 -1.60 34.26
N THR A 324 -10.92 -1.41 35.50
CA THR A 324 -12.22 -0.78 35.82
C THR A 324 -11.95 0.52 36.57
N ASN A 325 -12.58 1.60 36.12
CA ASN A 325 -12.52 2.90 36.76
C ASN A 325 -13.37 2.93 38.05
N SER A 326 -13.14 3.93 38.90
CA SER A 326 -13.85 4.10 40.17
C SER A 326 -15.37 4.27 40.03
N ASP A 327 -15.84 4.75 38.88
CA ASP A 327 -17.27 4.93 38.56
C ASP A 327 -17.94 3.66 37.97
N GLY A 328 -17.18 2.56 37.90
CA GLY A 328 -17.60 1.28 37.37
C GLY A 328 -17.64 1.20 35.84
N THR A 329 -17.09 2.19 35.13
CA THR A 329 -16.80 2.05 33.70
C THR A 329 -15.57 1.18 33.49
N TYR A 330 -15.55 0.42 32.40
CA TYR A 330 -14.38 -0.33 31.99
C TYR A 330 -13.50 0.53 31.09
N HIS A 331 -12.19 0.41 31.31
CA HIS A 331 -11.15 1.06 30.54
C HIS A 331 -10.64 0.08 29.49
N PHE A 332 -10.73 0.45 28.21
CA PHE A 332 -10.44 -0.43 27.07
C PHE A 332 -9.43 0.20 26.11
N ALA A 333 -8.66 -0.67 25.43
CA ALA A 333 -7.94 -0.34 24.22
C ALA A 333 -8.56 -1.08 23.03
N GLY A 334 -8.91 -0.35 21.97
CA GLY A 334 -9.53 -0.98 20.80
C GLY A 334 -9.68 -0.04 19.62
N SER A 335 -9.94 -0.64 18.46
CA SER A 335 -10.17 0.10 17.20
C SER A 335 -11.68 0.20 16.94
N ARG A 336 -12.24 1.41 16.81
CA ARG A 336 -13.70 1.62 16.98
C ARG A 336 -14.43 2.47 15.94
N ASN A 337 -13.75 3.32 15.18
CA ASN A 337 -14.41 4.32 14.32
C ASN A 337 -13.88 4.27 12.90
N PRO A 338 -14.69 3.88 11.89
CA PRO A 338 -14.26 3.80 10.50
C PRO A 338 -13.71 5.11 9.96
N GLY A 339 -12.67 4.99 9.15
CA GLY A 339 -11.98 6.11 8.53
C GLY A 339 -10.54 6.23 9.02
N CYS A 340 -9.95 7.40 8.78
CA CYS A 340 -8.58 7.73 9.12
C CYS A 340 -8.53 9.10 9.82
N GLY A 341 -7.57 9.26 10.74
CA GLY A 341 -7.31 10.51 11.44
C GLY A 341 -7.47 10.40 12.95
N LYS A 342 -7.33 11.53 13.64
CA LYS A 342 -7.54 11.63 15.09
C LYS A 342 -9.00 11.22 15.39
N ASN A 343 -9.21 10.26 16.28
CA ASN A 343 -10.49 9.60 16.58
C ASN A 343 -10.92 8.45 15.66
N HIS A 344 -10.11 8.04 14.67
CA HIS A 344 -10.46 6.99 13.72
C HIS A 344 -9.44 5.85 13.71
N GLY A 345 -9.41 5.02 14.75
CA GLY A 345 -8.51 3.86 14.83
C GLY A 345 -8.36 3.32 16.24
N PRO A 346 -7.24 2.65 16.56
CA PRO A 346 -6.93 2.20 17.92
C PRO A 346 -6.91 3.39 18.87
N SER A 347 -7.61 3.25 19.99
CA SER A 347 -7.83 4.34 20.94
C SER A 347 -8.12 3.79 22.33
N ILE A 348 -7.97 4.64 23.34
CA ILE A 348 -8.41 4.36 24.71
C ILE A 348 -9.86 4.80 24.88
N VAL A 349 -10.65 3.98 25.58
CA VAL A 349 -12.08 4.19 25.75
C VAL A 349 -12.54 3.82 27.14
N ASP A 350 -13.43 4.64 27.69
CA ASP A 350 -14.21 4.31 28.88
C ASP A 350 -15.67 4.04 28.53
N ARG A 351 -16.19 2.88 28.94
CA ARG A 351 -17.62 2.54 28.78
C ARG A 351 -18.06 1.41 29.71
N LYS A 352 -19.35 1.40 30.07
CA LYS A 352 -19.98 0.32 30.85
C LYS A 352 -20.48 -0.82 29.97
N ASP A 353 -20.94 -0.48 28.77
CA ASP A 353 -21.56 -1.38 27.80
C ASP A 353 -21.35 -0.86 26.38
N ARG A 354 -21.72 -1.68 25.41
CA ARG A 354 -21.81 -1.28 24.00
C ARG A 354 -23.24 -1.51 23.54
N HIS A 355 -23.94 -0.43 23.23
CA HIS A 355 -25.37 -0.44 22.86
C HIS A 355 -26.26 -1.15 23.89
N GLY A 356 -26.00 -0.93 25.19
CA GLY A 356 -26.77 -1.55 26.28
C GLY A 356 -26.40 -3.01 26.59
N VAL A 357 -25.41 -3.57 25.88
CA VAL A 357 -24.94 -4.95 26.09
C VAL A 357 -23.60 -4.94 26.83
N LYS A 358 -23.55 -5.62 27.99
CA LYS A 358 -22.30 -5.82 28.74
C LYS A 358 -21.37 -6.78 28.00
N PRO A 359 -20.04 -6.58 28.10
CA PRO A 359 -19.08 -7.51 27.51
C PRO A 359 -19.09 -8.86 28.24
N GLU A 360 -18.78 -9.91 27.49
CA GLU A 360 -18.21 -11.12 28.07
C GLU A 360 -16.68 -11.01 28.03
N PHE A 361 -15.98 -11.65 28.96
CA PHE A 361 -14.52 -11.56 29.01
C PHE A 361 -13.85 -12.89 28.70
N PHE A 362 -12.75 -12.82 27.94
CA PHE A 362 -11.96 -13.97 27.52
C PHE A 362 -10.48 -13.73 27.79
N ARG A 363 -9.84 -14.67 28.47
CA ARG A 363 -8.40 -14.67 28.75
C ARG A 363 -7.65 -15.46 27.70
N TYR A 364 -6.56 -14.91 27.18
CA TYR A 364 -5.61 -15.71 26.41
C TYR A 364 -4.84 -16.66 27.34
N VAL A 365 -4.86 -17.95 27.04
CA VAL A 365 -4.24 -19.02 27.85
C VAL A 365 -3.23 -19.87 27.06
N GLY A 366 -2.82 -19.39 25.88
CA GLY A 366 -1.85 -20.08 25.02
C GLY A 366 -0.39 -19.87 25.46
N THR A 367 0.54 -20.43 24.68
CA THR A 367 1.99 -20.28 24.91
C THR A 367 2.41 -18.81 24.92
N GLY A 368 3.30 -18.43 25.83
CA GLY A 368 3.75 -17.04 25.97
C GLY A 368 2.79 -16.14 26.77
N ALA A 369 1.75 -16.71 27.40
CA ALA A 369 0.98 -16.00 28.41
C ALA A 369 1.84 -15.82 29.67
N THR A 370 2.26 -14.58 29.96
CA THR A 370 2.86 -14.17 31.23
C THR A 370 1.98 -13.14 31.91
#